data_AF-A0A378BJV9-F1
#
_entry.id   AF-A0A378BJV9-F1
#
_cell.length_a   1.000
_cell.length_b   1.000
_cell.length_c   1.000
_cell.angle_alpha   90.00
_cell.angle_beta   90.00
_cell.angle_gamma   90.00
#
_symmetry.space_group_name_H-M   'P 1'
#
loop_
_entity.id
_entity.type
_entity.pdbx_description
1 polymer ?
#
loop_
_entity_poly.entity_id
_entity_poly.type
_entity_poly.pdbx_seq_one_letter_code
_entity_poly.pdbx_strand_id
1 'polypeptide(L)'
;MSATALKTPGNINSTGQTTIQSLTQDGSANTGEIYNLGNITGENINLQTNGTLAQSSSGRIEATNAITAHSYWLNQNGYMNAADITTDHGRSE
;
A
#
# COMPACT_ATOMS: atom_id res chain seq x y z
N MET A 1 0.95 11.33 19.32
CA MET A 1 0.40 11.50 17.95
C MET A 1 -0.45 10.28 17.66
N SER A 2 -1.70 10.46 17.21
CA SER A 2 -2.56 9.34 16.83
C SER A 2 -2.15 8.88 15.43
N ALA A 3 -1.67 7.64 15.30
CA ALA A 3 -1.35 7.06 14.00
C ALA A 3 -2.63 6.98 13.16
N THR A 4 -2.65 7.66 12.01
CA THR A 4 -3.84 7.72 11.14
C THR A 4 -3.78 6.57 10.14
N ALA A 5 -4.87 5.81 10.01
CA ALA A 5 -4.93 4.70 9.07
C ALA A 5 -5.66 5.11 7.79
N LEU A 6 -5.05 4.84 6.64
CA LEU A 6 -5.71 4.90 5.35
C LEU A 6 -6.33 3.52 5.07
N LYS A 7 -7.67 3.45 5.06
CA LYS A 7 -8.40 2.21 4.80
C LYS A 7 -8.96 2.21 3.38
N THR A 8 -8.75 1.12 2.66
CA THR A 8 -9.35 0.86 1.34
C THR A 8 -10.36 -0.28 1.47
N PRO A 9 -11.61 0.01 1.90
CA PRO A 9 -12.64 -1.01 2.09
C PRO A 9 -13.28 -1.48 0.77
N GLY A 10 -13.18 -0.68 -0.29
CA GLY A 10 -13.72 -0.96 -1.61
C GLY A 10 -12.63 -1.19 -2.67
N ASN A 11 -12.96 -0.98 -3.94
CA ASN A 11 -12.02 -1.20 -5.03
C ASN A 11 -11.38 0.10 -5.50
N ILE A 12 -10.07 0.08 -5.73
CA ILE A 12 -9.33 1.08 -6.50
C ILE A 12 -8.96 0.40 -7.82
N ASN A 13 -9.54 0.87 -8.93
CA ASN A 13 -9.25 0.33 -10.26
C ASN A 13 -8.60 1.41 -11.11
N SER A 14 -7.38 1.15 -11.55
CA SER A 14 -6.60 2.01 -12.43
C SER A 14 -6.09 1.21 -13.62
N THR A 15 -5.87 1.86 -14.75
CA THR A 15 -5.25 1.24 -15.93
C THR A 15 -3.78 1.64 -16.09
N GLY A 16 -3.23 2.44 -15.18
CA GLY A 16 -1.86 2.96 -15.25
C GLY A 16 -1.17 2.95 -13.88
N GLN A 17 -0.34 3.97 -13.62
CA GLN A 17 0.31 4.16 -12.32
C GLN A 17 -0.71 4.54 -11.25
N THR A 18 -0.67 3.83 -10.13
CA THR A 18 -1.44 4.12 -8.91
C THR A 18 -0.47 4.34 -7.77
N THR A 19 -0.61 5.44 -7.04
CA THR A 19 0.21 5.73 -5.86
C THR A 19 -0.71 5.98 -4.67
N ILE A 20 -0.49 5.23 -3.58
CA ILE A 20 -1.27 5.33 -2.34
C ILE A 20 -0.28 5.57 -1.21
N GLN A 21 -0.40 6.71 -0.54
CA GLN A 21 0.53 7.12 0.51
C GLN A 21 -0.24 7.49 1.77
N SER A 22 0.22 7.00 2.91
CA SER A 22 -0.20 7.50 4.21
C SER A 22 0.74 8.63 4.59
N LEU A 23 0.26 9.88 4.51
CA LEU A 23 1.02 11.09 4.84
C LEU A 23 0.41 11.81 6.05
N THR A 24 1.23 12.56 6.77
CA THR A 24 0.80 13.57 7.73
C THR A 24 0.29 14.81 6.99
N GLN A 25 -0.31 15.76 7.72
CA GLN A 25 -0.83 16.99 7.12
C GLN A 25 0.25 17.90 6.52
N ASP A 26 1.50 17.78 6.99
CA ASP A 26 2.65 18.48 6.42
C ASP A 26 3.30 17.74 5.23
N GLY A 27 2.74 16.61 4.81
CA GLY A 27 3.20 15.84 3.65
C GLY A 27 4.34 14.86 3.94
N SER A 28 4.83 14.77 5.18
CA SER A 28 5.78 13.73 5.55
C SER A 28 5.12 12.34 5.66
N ALA A 29 5.92 11.28 5.53
CA ALA A 29 5.40 9.92 5.60
C ALA A 29 4.85 9.61 6.99
N ASN A 30 3.60 9.18 7.05
CA ASN A 30 2.91 8.84 8.30
C ASN A 30 3.39 7.47 8.80
N THR A 31 3.52 7.31 10.12
CA THR A 31 3.81 6.02 10.75
C THR A 31 2.57 5.14 10.95
N GLY A 32 1.44 5.53 10.38
CA GLY A 32 0.17 4.81 10.45
C GLY A 32 0.03 3.67 9.46
N GLU A 33 -1.16 3.09 9.39
CA GLU A 33 -1.42 1.89 8.58
C GLU A 33 -2.00 2.24 7.21
N ILE A 34 -1.60 1.53 6.16
CA ILE A 34 -2.42 1.35 4.96
C ILE A 34 -3.09 -0.02 5.08
N TYR A 35 -4.42 -0.05 5.17
CA TYR A 35 -5.18 -1.29 5.32
C TYR A 35 -6.06 -1.56 4.10
N ASN A 36 -5.74 -2.62 3.35
CA ASN A 36 -6.52 -3.03 2.19
C ASN A 36 -7.49 -4.17 2.53
N LEU A 37 -8.81 -3.92 2.48
CA LEU A 37 -9.82 -4.99 2.53
C LEU A 37 -10.34 -5.40 1.14
N GLY A 38 -10.35 -4.46 0.19
CA GLY A 38 -10.89 -4.66 -1.15
C GLY A 38 -9.82 -4.97 -2.19
N ASN A 39 -10.03 -4.52 -3.42
CA ASN A 39 -9.15 -4.80 -4.55
C ASN A 39 -8.44 -3.53 -5.01
N ILE A 40 -7.13 -3.60 -5.19
CA ILE A 40 -6.33 -2.55 -5.83
C ILE A 40 -5.80 -3.14 -7.13
N THR A 41 -6.22 -2.59 -8.27
CA THR A 41 -5.78 -3.02 -9.60
C THR A 41 -5.12 -1.86 -10.37
N GLY A 42 -4.06 -2.17 -11.11
CA GLY A 42 -3.26 -1.15 -11.81
C GLY A 42 -2.28 -1.75 -12.81
N GLU A 43 -1.62 -0.88 -13.57
CA GLU A 43 -0.43 -1.30 -14.31
C GLU A 43 0.77 -1.36 -13.37
N ASN A 44 0.98 -0.26 -12.64
CA ASN A 44 2.02 -0.11 -11.64
C ASN A 44 1.38 0.41 -10.35
N ILE A 45 1.68 -0.20 -9.20
CA ILE A 45 1.10 0.18 -7.91
C ILE A 45 2.24 0.51 -6.94
N ASN A 46 2.26 1.74 -6.42
CA ASN A 46 3.16 2.17 -5.37
C ASN A 46 2.40 2.43 -4.07
N LEU A 47 2.82 1.80 -2.98
CA LEU A 47 2.22 1.89 -1.65
C LEU A 47 3.27 2.39 -0.67
N GLN A 48 3.00 3.49 0.04
CA GLN A 48 3.97 4.10 0.95
C GLN A 48 3.39 4.42 2.32
N THR A 49 4.02 3.89 3.35
CA THR A 49 3.80 4.25 4.75
C THR A 49 5.09 4.03 5.55
N ASN A 50 5.34 4.82 6.58
CA ASN A 50 6.41 4.54 7.56
C ASN A 50 5.92 3.64 8.71
N GLY A 51 4.68 3.17 8.64
CA GLY A 51 4.11 2.16 9.54
C GLY A 51 3.91 0.82 8.86
N THR A 52 2.68 0.29 9.00
CA THR A 52 2.31 -1.03 8.50
C THR A 52 1.54 -0.91 7.19
N LEU A 53 1.96 -1.64 6.16
CA LEU A 53 1.08 -2.01 5.04
C LEU A 53 0.44 -3.34 5.38
N ALA A 54 -0.85 -3.32 5.73
CA ALA A 54 -1.61 -4.48 6.11
C ALA A 54 -2.66 -4.83 5.06
N GLN A 55 -2.79 -6.12 4.79
CA GLN A 55 -3.78 -6.65 3.88
C GLN A 55 -4.69 -7.63 4.62
N SER A 56 -6.00 -7.48 4.42
CA SER A 56 -7.00 -8.47 4.83
C SER A 56 -6.80 -9.76 4.04
N SER A 57 -7.21 -10.91 4.59
CA SER A 57 -7.22 -12.19 3.86
C SER A 57 -8.11 -12.18 2.61
N SER A 58 -9.11 -11.29 2.58
CA SER A 58 -9.97 -11.04 1.42
C SER A 58 -9.43 -9.98 0.46
N GLY A 59 -8.44 -9.20 0.88
CA GLY A 59 -7.90 -8.09 0.10
C GLY A 59 -7.02 -8.59 -1.04
N ARG A 60 -6.99 -7.85 -2.14
CA ARG A 60 -6.16 -8.15 -3.32
C ARG A 60 -5.42 -6.90 -3.79
N ILE A 61 -4.17 -7.08 -4.21
CA ILE A 61 -3.37 -6.07 -4.90
C ILE A 61 -2.81 -6.75 -6.16
N GLU A 62 -3.29 -6.33 -7.32
CA GLU A 62 -2.94 -6.95 -8.60
C GLU A 62 -2.44 -5.86 -9.57
N ALA A 63 -1.16 -5.92 -9.93
CA ALA A 63 -0.57 -5.07 -10.95
C ALA A 63 -0.23 -5.90 -12.19
N THR A 64 -0.39 -5.35 -13.39
CA THR A 64 0.06 -6.05 -14.60
C THR A 64 1.57 -5.97 -14.79
N ASN A 65 2.22 -4.93 -14.28
CA ASN A 65 3.67 -4.72 -14.35
C ASN A 65 4.32 -4.82 -12.97
N ALA A 66 4.22 -3.79 -12.13
CA ALA A 66 4.98 -3.73 -10.88
C ALA A 66 4.15 -3.34 -9.65
N ILE A 67 4.50 -3.94 -8.51
CA ILE A 67 4.10 -3.47 -7.17
C ILE A 67 5.36 -3.02 -6.43
N THR A 68 5.35 -1.80 -5.91
CA THR A 68 6.36 -1.29 -4.99
C THR A 68 5.69 -0.97 -3.66
N ALA A 69 6.18 -1.57 -2.57
CA ALA A 69 5.66 -1.36 -1.23
C ALA A 69 6.76 -0.87 -0.28
N HIS A 70 6.69 0.41 0.06
CA HIS A 70 7.53 1.05 1.08
C HIS A 70 6.79 1.02 2.41
N SER A 71 7.19 0.13 3.31
CA SER A 71 6.54 -0.02 4.62
C SER A 71 7.51 -0.52 5.67
N TYR A 72 7.39 -0.06 6.91
CA TYR A 72 8.22 -0.59 8.00
C TYR A 72 7.83 -2.04 8.31
N TRP A 73 6.54 -2.35 8.26
CA TRP A 73 6.01 -3.71 8.36
C TRP A 73 5.08 -4.02 7.19
N LEU A 74 5.28 -5.18 6.58
CA LEU A 74 4.46 -5.67 5.49
C LEU A 74 3.70 -6.92 5.95
N ASN A 75 2.38 -6.80 6.11
CA ASN A 75 1.49 -7.89 6.55
C ASN A 75 0.59 -8.36 5.39
N GLN A 76 1.10 -9.32 4.60
CA GLN A 76 0.48 -9.87 3.39
C GLN A 76 -0.44 -11.07 3.72
N ASN A 77 -1.58 -10.87 4.39
CA ASN A 77 -2.51 -11.99 4.62
C ASN A 77 -3.39 -12.33 3.41
N GLY A 78 -3.48 -11.43 2.44
CA GLY A 78 -4.28 -11.62 1.23
C GLY A 78 -3.43 -11.96 0.00
N TYR A 79 -3.97 -11.67 -1.18
CA TYR A 79 -3.30 -11.92 -2.47
C TYR A 79 -2.53 -10.69 -2.99
N MET A 80 -1.28 -10.89 -3.39
CA MET A 80 -0.46 -9.89 -4.09
C MET A 80 0.15 -10.50 -5.34
N ASN A 81 -0.05 -9.86 -6.50
CA ASN A 81 0.42 -10.38 -7.78
C ASN A 81 0.87 -9.26 -8.73
N ALA A 82 2.06 -9.41 -9.30
CA ALA A 82 2.62 -8.56 -10.32
C ALA A 82 3.75 -9.31 -11.05
N ALA A 83 4.22 -8.76 -12.18
CA ALA A 83 5.43 -9.28 -12.81
C ALA A 83 6.65 -9.04 -11.90
N ASP A 84 6.73 -7.84 -11.32
CA ASP A 84 7.75 -7.46 -10.35
C ASP A 84 7.13 -6.98 -9.03
N ILE A 85 7.60 -7.53 -7.91
CA ILE A 85 7.21 -7.08 -6.56
C ILE A 85 8.46 -6.64 -5.82
N THR A 86 8.54 -5.35 -5.50
CA THR A 86 9.60 -4.76 -4.68
C THR A 86 9.04 -4.34 -3.33
N THR A 87 9.71 -4.76 -2.27
CA THR A 87 9.37 -4.36 -0.89
C THR A 87 10.62 -3.84 -0.21
N ASP A 88 10.48 -2.73 0.51
CA ASP A 88 11.55 -2.22 1.35
C ASP A 88 11.00 -1.60 2.63
N HIS A 89 11.88 -1.53 3.63
CA HIS A 89 11.60 -0.88 4.88
C HIS A 89 11.53 0.63 4.66
N GLY A 90 10.42 1.26 5.07
CA GLY A 90 10.19 2.70 4.89
C GLY A 90 11.41 3.53 5.27
N ARG A 91 11.78 4.49 4.42
CA ARG A 91 12.93 5.36 4.68
C ARG A 91 12.61 6.29 5.84
N SER A 92 13.47 6.27 6.85
CA SER A 92 13.56 7.36 7.83
C SER A 92 14.14 8.58 7.11
N GLU A 93 13.28 9.51 6.73
CA GLU A 93 13.68 10.89 6.42
C GLU A 93 13.38 11.78 7.64
#